data_AF-A0A7V6V2B0-F1
#
_entry.id   AF-A0A7V6V2B0-F1
#
_cell.length_a   1.000
_cell.length_b   1.000
_cell.length_c   1.000
_cell.angle_alpha   90.00
_cell.angle_beta   90.00
_cell.angle_gamma   90.00
#
_symmetry.space_group_name_H-M   'P 1'
#
loop_
_entity.id
_entity.type
_entity.pdbx_description
1 polymer ?
#
loop_
_entity_poly.entity_id
_entity_poly.type
_entity_poly.pdbx_seq_one_letter_code
_entity_poly.pdbx_strand_id
1 'polypeptide(L)'
;MRISGFTFCKNANKLYYPIKQSILSILPIVDEFIVNISDCDDDKTVELIQSINSSKIKLIFSEWNSEKYPNGTENAHQTDIAKNACSGDWLFSWTQTEIGQGL
;
A
#
# COMPACT_ATOMS: atom_id res chain seq x y z
N MET A 1 -14.71 -12.90 -13.27
CA MET A 1 -14.53 -12.58 -11.85
C MET A 1 -13.05 -12.37 -11.62
N ARG A 2 -12.63 -11.14 -11.34
CA ARG A 2 -11.25 -10.72 -11.10
C ARG A 2 -11.11 -10.23 -9.66
N ILE A 3 -10.05 -10.63 -8.98
CA ILE A 3 -9.75 -10.24 -7.60
C ILE A 3 -8.55 -9.31 -7.60
N SER A 4 -8.72 -8.07 -7.13
CA SER A 4 -7.62 -7.14 -6.92
C SER A 4 -7.26 -7.07 -5.44
N GLY A 5 -5.96 -7.13 -5.14
CA GLY A 5 -5.46 -6.73 -3.84
C GLY A 5 -4.92 -5.30 -3.89
N PHE A 6 -4.99 -4.58 -2.78
CA PHE A 6 -4.34 -3.28 -2.67
C PHE A 6 -3.86 -2.97 -1.26
N THR A 7 -2.90 -2.06 -1.17
CA THR A 7 -2.43 -1.45 0.08
C THR A 7 -1.83 -0.08 -0.21
N PHE A 8 -1.66 0.74 0.81
CA PHE A 8 -0.71 1.84 0.77
C PHE A 8 0.45 1.57 1.73
N CYS A 9 1.58 2.25 1.52
CA CYS A 9 2.67 2.28 2.48
C CYS A 9 3.46 3.59 2.38
N LYS A 10 4.08 3.95 3.51
CA LYS A 10 5.03 5.04 3.65
C LYS A 10 6.17 4.53 4.53
N ASN A 11 7.41 4.70 4.09
CA ASN A 11 8.60 4.34 4.87
C ASN A 11 8.64 2.88 5.40
N ALA A 12 8.04 1.91 4.71
CA ALA A 12 7.84 0.55 5.24
C ALA A 12 9.14 -0.18 5.61
N ASN A 13 10.21 0.01 4.81
CA ASN A 13 11.54 -0.50 5.13
C ASN A 13 12.09 0.09 6.44
N LYS A 14 12.00 1.42 6.58
CA LYS A 14 12.51 2.16 7.75
C LYS A 14 11.73 1.85 9.01
N LEU A 15 10.43 1.62 8.87
CA LEU A 15 9.52 1.21 9.95
C LEU A 15 9.58 -0.30 10.23
N TYR A 16 10.46 -1.04 9.56
CA TYR A 16 10.63 -2.49 9.71
C TYR A 16 9.35 -3.28 9.46
N TYR A 17 8.44 -2.76 8.64
CA TYR A 17 7.26 -3.49 8.22
C TYR A 17 7.66 -4.60 7.24
N PRO A 18 7.16 -5.83 7.42
CA PRO A 18 7.48 -6.97 6.56
C PRO A 18 6.73 -6.88 5.23
N ILE A 19 6.87 -5.76 4.50
CA ILE A 19 6.06 -5.44 3.30
C ILE A 19 6.26 -6.50 2.22
N LYS A 20 7.48 -6.98 2.02
CA LYS A 20 7.79 -8.03 1.04
C LYS A 20 7.08 -9.34 1.36
N GLN A 21 7.19 -9.80 2.61
CA GLN A 21 6.57 -11.03 3.07
C GLN A 21 5.05 -10.93 3.07
N SER A 22 4.52 -9.76 3.44
CA SER A 22 3.11 -9.46 3.35
C SER A 22 2.68 -9.66 1.90
N ILE A 23 3.19 -8.88 0.94
CA ILE A 23 2.81 -9.01 -0.49
C ILE A 23 2.92 -10.45 -1.01
N LEU A 24 4.00 -11.16 -0.69
CA LEU A 24 4.17 -12.57 -1.09
C LEU A 24 3.05 -13.48 -0.60
N SER A 25 2.48 -13.24 0.58
CA SER A 25 1.40 -14.05 1.14
C SER A 25 0.07 -13.91 0.39
N ILE A 26 -0.21 -12.75 -0.22
CA ILE A 26 -1.49 -12.49 -0.91
C ILE A 26 -1.42 -12.66 -2.42
N LEU A 27 -0.23 -12.57 -3.03
CA LEU A 27 -0.03 -12.75 -4.47
C LEU A 27 -0.62 -14.04 -5.09
N PRO A 28 -0.67 -15.19 -4.38
CA PRO A 28 -1.30 -16.40 -4.91
C PRO A 28 -2.83 -16.29 -5.08
N ILE A 29 -3.48 -15.36 -4.37
CA ILE A 29 -4.94 -15.27 -4.26
C ILE A 29 -5.51 -14.23 -5.24
N VAL A 30 -4.73 -13.20 -5.58
CA VAL A 30 -5.19 -12.05 -6.38
C VAL A 30 -4.70 -12.13 -7.82
N ASP A 31 -5.42 -11.48 -8.74
CA ASP A 31 -5.05 -11.32 -10.15
C ASP A 31 -4.13 -10.11 -10.36
N GLU A 32 -4.23 -9.10 -9.50
CA GLU A 32 -3.34 -7.94 -9.44
C GLU A 32 -3.19 -7.43 -8.01
N PHE A 33 -2.10 -6.72 -7.75
CA PHE A 33 -1.82 -6.12 -6.46
C PHE A 33 -1.32 -4.68 -6.63
N ILE A 34 -2.13 -3.71 -6.20
CA ILE A 34 -1.78 -2.28 -6.26
C ILE A 34 -1.11 -1.86 -4.95
N VAL A 35 0.06 -1.24 -5.04
CA VAL A 35 0.72 -0.62 -3.89
C VAL A 35 0.83 0.88 -4.13
N ASN A 36 0.10 1.66 -3.34
CA ASN A 36 0.24 3.11 -3.31
C ASN A 36 1.41 3.47 -2.37
N ILE A 37 2.45 4.09 -2.93
CA ILE A 37 3.61 4.55 -2.20
C ILE A 37 3.50 6.05 -2.03
N SER A 38 3.28 6.48 -0.79
CA SER A 38 3.28 7.90 -0.45
C SER A 38 4.72 8.39 -0.26
N ASP A 39 4.92 9.71 -0.08
CA ASP A 39 6.24 10.32 0.12
C ASP A 39 7.11 9.55 1.12
N CYS A 40 8.09 8.81 0.59
CA CYS A 40 9.10 8.10 1.38
C CYS A 40 10.35 8.97 1.51
N ASP A 41 10.98 8.90 2.68
CA ASP A 41 12.34 9.40 2.87
C ASP A 41 13.34 8.43 2.20
N ASP A 42 14.64 8.64 2.43
CA ASP A 42 15.72 7.71 2.08
C ASP A 42 15.48 6.29 2.66
N ASP A 43 14.80 5.46 1.87
CA ASP A 43 14.30 4.13 2.24
C ASP A 43 14.33 3.17 1.05
N LYS A 44 14.27 1.86 1.35
CA LYS A 44 14.34 0.79 0.34
C LYS A 44 12.98 0.15 0.05
N THR A 45 11.87 0.80 0.37
CA THR A 45 10.53 0.20 0.24
C THR A 45 10.23 -0.16 -1.21
N VAL A 46 10.49 0.77 -2.14
CA VAL A 46 10.29 0.54 -3.57
C VAL A 46 11.15 -0.63 -4.06
N GLU A 47 12.45 -0.63 -3.72
CA GLU A 47 13.40 -1.68 -4.09
C GLU A 47 12.98 -3.05 -3.55
N LEU A 48 12.54 -3.12 -2.29
CA LEU A 48 12.07 -4.35 -1.66
C LEU A 48 10.84 -4.91 -2.37
N ILE A 49 9.87 -4.07 -2.73
CA ILE A 49 8.67 -4.51 -3.44
C ILE A 49 9.03 -4.95 -4.87
N GLN A 50 9.84 -4.17 -5.59
CA GLN A 50 10.29 -4.52 -6.93
C GLN A 50 11.11 -5.81 -6.96
N SER A 51 11.85 -6.13 -5.90
CA SER A 51 12.60 -7.39 -5.78
C SER A 51 11.73 -8.65 -5.76
N ILE A 52 10.41 -8.52 -5.60
CA ILE A 52 9.46 -9.64 -5.71
C ILE A 52 9.34 -10.11 -7.17
N ASN A 53 9.59 -9.20 -8.14
CA ASN A 53 9.59 -9.51 -9.57
C ASN A 53 8.33 -10.23 -10.06
N SER A 54 7.16 -9.71 -9.69
CA SER A 54 5.85 -10.25 -10.11
C SER A 54 5.12 -9.26 -11.01
N SER A 55 4.66 -9.72 -12.16
CA SER A 55 3.85 -8.92 -13.10
C SER A 55 2.47 -8.52 -12.56
N LYS A 56 2.04 -9.14 -11.45
CA LYS A 56 0.79 -8.77 -10.76
C LYS A 56 0.91 -7.47 -9.96
N ILE A 57 2.12 -7.07 -9.56
CA ILE A 57 2.33 -5.90 -8.71
C ILE A 57 2.38 -4.65 -9.59
N LYS A 58 1.61 -3.63 -9.19
CA LYS A 58 1.67 -2.28 -9.77
C LYS A 58 1.92 -1.28 -8.68
N LEU A 59 2.94 -0.46 -8.85
CA LEU A 59 3.23 0.66 -7.95
C LEU A 59 2.57 1.92 -8.49
N ILE A 60 1.88 2.64 -7.63
CA ILE A 60 1.43 4.01 -7.88
C ILE A 60 2.02 4.91 -6.81
N PHE A 61 2.21 6.18 -7.14
CA PHE A 61 2.84 7.15 -6.25
C PHE A 61 1.87 8.29 -5.96
N SER A 62 1.88 8.77 -4.73
CA SER A 62 1.02 9.85 -4.27
C SER A 62 1.73 10.72 -3.24
N GLU A 63 1.25 11.94 -3.09
CA GLU A 63 1.74 12.86 -2.07
C GLU A 63 1.01 12.62 -0.74
N TRP A 64 1.69 12.85 0.37
CA TRP A 64 1.12 12.78 1.72
C TRP A 64 0.78 14.17 2.25
N ASN A 65 -0.51 14.46 2.52
CA ASN A 65 -0.94 15.79 2.94
C ASN A 65 -1.76 15.79 4.25
N SER A 66 -1.05 15.82 5.38
CA SER A 66 -1.68 15.87 6.71
C SER A 66 -2.46 17.17 7.01
N GLU A 67 -2.16 18.27 6.32
CA GLU A 67 -2.88 19.55 6.51
C GLU A 67 -4.26 19.51 5.85
N LYS A 68 -4.31 18.99 4.62
CA LYS A 68 -5.55 18.80 3.86
C LYS A 68 -6.43 17.71 4.45
N TYR A 69 -5.81 16.68 5.05
CA TYR A 69 -6.49 15.52 5.63
C TYR A 69 -6.10 15.33 7.12
N PRO A 70 -6.62 16.18 8.01
CA PRO A 70 -6.29 16.13 9.44
C PRO A 70 -6.94 14.95 10.16
N ASN A 71 -6.60 14.76 11.44
CA ASN A 71 -7.19 13.73 12.33
C ASN A 71 -7.06 12.29 11.82
N GLY A 72 -5.94 11.98 11.15
CA GLY A 72 -5.67 10.63 10.62
C GLY A 72 -6.49 10.25 9.39
N THR A 73 -7.26 11.19 8.81
CA THR A 73 -8.05 10.94 7.58
C THR A 73 -7.17 10.72 6.34
N GLU A 74 -5.89 11.12 6.41
CA GLU A 74 -4.95 10.87 5.33
C GLU A 74 -4.76 9.37 5.04
N ASN A 75 -4.80 8.51 6.06
CA ASN A 75 -4.77 7.06 5.86
C ASN A 75 -5.94 6.56 5.01
N ALA A 76 -7.14 7.11 5.22
CA ALA A 76 -8.32 6.78 4.43
C ALA A 76 -8.18 7.28 2.99
N HIS A 77 -7.68 8.51 2.81
CA HIS A 77 -7.40 9.07 1.50
C HIS A 77 -6.38 8.22 0.70
N GLN A 78 -5.28 7.79 1.31
CA GLN A 78 -4.27 6.92 0.68
C GLN A 78 -4.83 5.53 0.34
N THR A 79 -5.72 5.02 1.17
CA THR A 79 -6.48 3.78 0.93
C THR A 79 -7.39 3.92 -0.29
N ASP A 80 -8.12 5.03 -0.39
CA ASP A 80 -9.03 5.29 -1.51
C ASP A 80 -8.27 5.44 -2.83
N ILE A 81 -7.10 6.08 -2.84
CA ILE A 81 -6.24 6.15 -4.02
C ILE A 81 -5.86 4.74 -4.51
N ALA A 82 -5.39 3.88 -3.61
CA ALA A 82 -5.01 2.50 -3.95
C ALA A 82 -6.20 1.68 -4.45
N LYS A 83 -7.34 1.80 -3.76
CA LYS A 83 -8.60 1.12 -4.09
C LYS A 83 -9.11 1.52 -5.47
N ASN A 84 -9.12 2.82 -5.78
CA ASN A 84 -9.64 3.35 -7.05
C ASN A 84 -8.77 2.98 -8.25
N ALA A 85 -7.52 2.55 -8.03
CA ALA A 85 -6.63 2.04 -9.06
C ALA A 85 -6.83 0.53 -9.35
N CYS A 86 -7.65 -0.18 -8.56
CA CYS A 86 -8.00 -1.57 -8.83
C CYS A 86 -8.98 -1.70 -10.00
N SER A 87 -8.89 -2.81 -10.71
CA SER A 87 -9.75 -3.18 -11.85
C SER A 87 -10.63 -4.41 -11.60
N GLY A 88 -10.50 -5.04 -10.43
CA GLY A 88 -11.20 -6.27 -10.07
C GLY A 88 -12.62 -6.04 -9.57
N ASP A 89 -13.44 -7.08 -9.70
CA ASP A 89 -14.81 -7.13 -9.18
C ASP A 89 -14.80 -7.24 -7.64
N TRP A 90 -13.77 -7.90 -7.09
CA TRP A 90 -13.57 -8.13 -5.67
C TRP A 90 -12.27 -7.50 -5.22
N LEU A 91 -12.29 -6.89 -4.04
CA LEU A 91 -11.15 -6.17 -3.50
C LEU A 91 -10.71 -6.77 -2.16
N PHE A 92 -9.42 -7.06 -2.03
CA PHE A 92 -8.77 -7.38 -0.77
C PHE A 92 -7.82 -6.26 -0.37
N SER A 93 -8.03 -5.72 0.83
CA SER A 93 -7.09 -4.80 1.45
C SER A 93 -6.65 -5.33 2.79
N TRP A 94 -5.36 -5.19 3.07
CA TRP A 94 -4.92 -5.02 4.45
C TRP A 94 -4.54 -3.57 4.65
N THR A 95 -4.61 -3.12 5.89
CA THR A 95 -4.01 -1.85 6.27
C THR A 95 -3.40 -2.09 7.63
N GLN A 96 -2.09 -1.82 7.76
CA GLN A 96 -1.50 -1.78 9.08
C GLN A 96 -2.00 -0.51 9.76
N THR A 97 -2.75 -0.67 10.84
CA THR A 97 -3.07 0.43 11.74
C THR A 97 -1.80 0.79 12.51
N GLU A 98 -1.27 1.99 12.33
CA GLU A 98 -0.37 2.58 13.32
C GLU A 98 -1.12 2.70 14.64
N ILE A 99 -0.70 1.95 15.66
CA ILE A 99 -1.18 2.14 17.03
C ILE A 99 -0.42 3.32 17.60
N GLY A 100 -0.86 4.55 17.28
CA GLY A 100 -0.38 5.75 17.93
C GLY A 100 -0.12 6.91 16.98
N GLN A 101 -1.17 7.67 16.68
CA GLN A 101 -1.24 9.13 16.80
C GLN A 101 -2.73 9.51 16.80
N GLY A 102 -3.34 9.47 17.99
CA GLY A 102 -4.78 9.65 18.16
C GLY A 102 -5.24 9.49 19.62
N LEU A 103 -4.43 9.96 20.56
CA LEU A 103 -4.81 10.37 21.92
C LEU A 103 -4.02 11.64 22.26
#